data_AF-A0A9P7DDM6-F1
#
_entry.id   AF-A0A9P7DDM6-F1
#
_cell.length_a   1.000
_cell.length_b   1.000
_cell.length_c   1.000
_cell.angle_alpha   90.00
_cell.angle_beta   90.00
_cell.angle_gamma   90.00
#
_symmetry.space_group_name_H-M   'P 1'
#
loop_
_entity.id
_entity.type
_entity.pdbx_description
1 polymer ?
#
loop_
_entity_poly.entity_id
_entity_poly.type
_entity_poly.pdbx_seq_one_letter_code
_entity_poly.pdbx_strand_id
1 'polypeptide(L)'
;QCTAFALIQVKDVETANGILKEGLCIDARRYAVSKDRKEPLRCAKCQKFGHMARNCSSPHDTCGTCSGRHRTTLCNSFRTECCVNCKSQSHTSWSRKCPEFLRRCKALDEMYPENKLPFFPTSSSLT
;
A
#
# COMPACT_ATOMS: atom_id res chain seq x y z
N GLN A 1 16.58 -3.26 7.16
CA GLN A 1 15.85 -2.31 8.02
C GLN A 1 14.58 -3.02 8.49
N CYS A 2 14.45 -3.29 9.79
CA CYS A 2 13.21 -3.85 10.34
C CYS A 2 12.29 -2.68 10.70
N THR A 3 11.37 -2.34 9.81
CA THR A 3 10.30 -1.38 10.11
C THR A 3 9.07 -2.16 10.58
N ALA A 4 8.41 -1.66 11.64
CA ALA A 4 7.14 -2.17 12.12
C ALA A 4 6.10 -1.05 12.04
N PHE A 5 4.86 -1.39 11.70
CA PHE A 5 3.76 -0.45 11.56
C PHE A 5 2.58 -0.94 12.39
N ALA A 6 1.86 0.00 13.00
CA ALA A 6 0.59 -0.24 13.65
C ALA A 6 -0.52 0.51 12.90
N LEU A 7 -1.67 -0.12 12.72
CA LEU A 7 -2.87 0.52 12.20
C LEU A 7 -3.84 0.74 13.35
N ILE A 8 -4.39 1.95 13.46
CA ILE A 8 -5.31 2.33 14.53
C ILE A 8 -6.60 2.80 13.89
N GLN A 9 -7.71 2.24 14.34
CA GLN A 9 -9.04 2.70 13.99
C GLN A 9 -9.60 3.50 15.15
N VAL A 10 -10.12 4.68 14.85
CA VAL A 10 -10.82 5.54 15.80
C VAL A 10 -12.27 5.73 15.37
N LYS A 11 -13.09 6.24 16.28
CA LYS A 11 -14.55 6.31 16.11
C LYS A 11 -15.00 7.41 15.15
N ASP A 12 -14.27 8.52 15.10
CA ASP A 12 -14.68 9.75 14.42
C ASP A 12 -13.49 10.47 13.76
N VAL A 13 -13.84 11.37 12.84
CA VAL A 13 -12.91 12.11 11.99
C VAL A 13 -12.11 13.14 12.79
N GLU A 14 -12.76 13.76 13.76
CA GLU A 14 -12.18 14.78 14.63
C GLU A 14 -11.04 14.19 15.46
N THR A 15 -11.25 13.03 16.06
CA THR A 15 -10.22 12.28 16.78
C THR A 15 -9.08 11.87 15.84
N ALA A 16 -9.40 11.36 14.65
CA ALA A 16 -8.39 10.97 13.66
C ALA A 16 -7.50 12.16 13.27
N ASN A 17 -8.12 13.31 12.97
CA ASN A 17 -7.41 14.53 12.59
C ASN A 17 -6.60 15.12 13.75
N GLY A 18 -7.12 15.03 14.99
CA GLY A 18 -6.36 15.38 16.19
C GLY A 18 -5.09 14.55 16.33
N ILE A 19 -5.18 13.23 16.15
CA ILE A 19 -4.02 12.33 16.19
C ILE A 19 -3.04 12.64 15.04
N LEU A 20 -3.54 12.89 13.83
CA LEU A 20 -2.70 13.24 12.68
C LEU A 20 -1.94 14.56 12.89
N LYS A 21 -2.58 15.53 13.55
CA LYS A 21 -1.99 16.86 13.80
C LYS A 21 -1.02 16.83 14.96
N GLU A 22 -1.43 16.25 16.09
CA GLU A 22 -0.69 16.31 17.35
C GLU A 22 0.25 15.12 17.54
N GLY A 23 0.07 14.04 16.78
CA GLY A 23 0.75 12.76 16.99
C GLY A 23 0.07 11.90 18.05
N LEU A 24 0.49 10.64 18.13
CA LEU A 24 -0.04 9.66 19.08
C LEU A 24 0.92 9.49 20.26
N CYS A 25 0.40 9.54 21.49
CA CYS A 25 1.21 9.29 22.69
C CYS A 25 1.11 7.82 23.13
N ILE A 26 2.25 7.15 23.26
CA ILE A 26 2.38 5.79 23.82
C ILE A 26 3.55 5.83 24.81
N ASP A 27 3.35 5.40 26.06
CA ASP A 27 4.36 5.41 27.12
C ASP A 27 5.11 6.75 27.26
N ALA A 28 4.35 7.84 27.33
CA ALA A 28 4.84 9.23 27.41
C ALA A 28 5.70 9.69 26.21
N ARG A 29 5.79 8.91 25.13
CA ARG A 29 6.46 9.29 23.89
C ARG A 29 5.44 9.62 22.82
N ARG A 30 5.66 10.72 22.11
CA ARG A 30 4.82 11.19 21.01
C ARG A 30 5.39 10.70 19.68
N TYR A 31 4.54 10.05 18.89
CA TYR A 31 4.89 9.47 17.59
C TYR A 31 4.18 10.24 16.49
N ALA A 32 4.92 10.56 15.42
CA ALA A 32 4.33 11.09 14.20
C ALA A 32 3.43 10.02 13.57
N VAL A 33 2.23 10.43 13.17
CA VAL A 33 1.24 9.54 12.54
C VAL A 33 0.98 10.04 11.13
N SER A 34 0.88 9.11 10.18
CA SER A 34 0.47 9.39 8.82
C SER A 34 -0.92 8.82 8.57
N LYS A 35 -1.73 9.53 7.78
CA LYS A 35 -3.03 9.05 7.34
C LYS A 35 -2.86 7.77 6.51
N ASP A 36 -3.67 6.76 6.81
CA ASP A 36 -3.75 5.58 5.96
C ASP A 36 -4.39 5.97 4.63
N ARG A 37 -3.60 5.90 3.54
CA ARG A 37 -4.05 6.27 2.20
C ARG A 37 -4.53 5.02 1.48
N LYS A 38 -5.59 5.17 0.69
CA LYS A 38 -6.01 4.14 -0.26
C LYS A 38 -4.89 3.91 -1.27
N GLU A 39 -4.46 2.66 -1.38
CA GLU A 39 -3.44 2.25 -2.33
C GLU A 39 -3.96 1.15 -3.26
N PRO A 40 -3.34 0.99 -4.46
CA PRO A 40 -3.68 -0.09 -5.36
C PRO A 40 -3.52 -1.47 -4.70
N LEU A 41 -4.64 -2.17 -4.54
CA LEU A 41 -4.66 -3.51 -4.00
C LEU A 41 -3.89 -4.47 -4.92
N ARG A 42 -2.85 -5.11 -4.38
CA ARG A 42 -2.02 -6.09 -5.09
C ARG A 42 -2.32 -7.49 -4.58
N CYS A 43 -2.65 -8.39 -5.51
CA CYS A 43 -2.92 -9.78 -5.18
C CYS A 43 -1.63 -10.49 -4.74
N ALA A 44 -1.59 -11.02 -3.51
CA ALA A 44 -0.42 -11.74 -3.01
C ALA A 44 -0.14 -13.08 -3.73
N LYS A 45 -1.13 -13.63 -4.48
CA LYS A 45 -1.00 -14.86 -5.26
C LYS A 45 -0.36 -14.61 -6.63
N CYS A 46 -0.97 -13.76 -7.46
CA CYS A 46 -0.51 -13.53 -8.85
C CYS A 46 0.26 -12.21 -9.04
N GLN A 47 0.42 -11.41 -7.99
CA GLN A 47 1.11 -10.10 -7.97
C GLN A 47 0.46 -8.99 -8.82
N LYS A 48 -0.66 -9.29 -9.52
CA LYS A 48 -1.42 -8.30 -10.30
C LYS A 48 -2.27 -7.41 -9.39
N PHE A 49 -2.55 -6.20 -9.86
CA PHE A 49 -3.43 -5.26 -9.17
C PHE A 49 -4.92 -5.55 -9.38
N GLY A 50 -5.75 -5.08 -8.45
CA GLY A 50 -7.21 -5.01 -8.59
C GLY A 50 -8.02 -6.09 -7.86
N HIS A 51 -7.38 -7.06 -7.22
CA HIS A 51 -8.08 -8.10 -6.46
C HIS A 51 -7.24 -8.66 -5.32
N MET A 52 -7.91 -9.26 -4.33
CA MET A 52 -7.27 -9.99 -3.23
C MET A 52 -6.93 -11.42 -3.64
N ALA A 53 -5.98 -12.04 -2.94
CA ALA A 53 -5.60 -13.44 -3.18
C ALA A 53 -6.78 -14.42 -3.07
N ARG A 54 -7.71 -14.19 -2.13
CA ARG A 54 -8.93 -15.00 -1.97
C ARG A 54 -9.86 -14.99 -3.19
N ASN A 55 -9.79 -13.94 -4.01
CA ASN A 55 -10.62 -13.76 -5.22
C ASN A 55 -9.79 -14.03 -6.49
N CYS A 56 -8.61 -14.62 -6.38
CA CYS A 56 -7.70 -14.79 -7.50
C CYS A 56 -7.98 -16.07 -8.29
N SER A 57 -8.30 -15.91 -9.58
CA SER A 57 -8.53 -17.02 -10.52
C SER A 57 -7.25 -17.61 -11.12
N SER A 58 -6.06 -17.07 -10.81
CA SER A 58 -4.81 -17.62 -11.36
C SER A 58 -4.57 -19.04 -10.84
N PRO A 59 -4.17 -19.99 -11.71
CA PRO A 59 -3.98 -21.39 -11.31
C PRO A 59 -2.73 -21.59 -10.44
N HIS A 60 -1.76 -20.67 -10.47
CA HIS A 60 -0.49 -20.80 -9.75
C HIS A 60 -0.13 -19.52 -8.99
N ASP A 61 0.69 -19.68 -7.95
CA ASP A 61 1.40 -18.58 -7.30
C ASP A 61 2.45 -18.00 -8.27
N THR A 62 2.62 -16.67 -8.20
CA THR A 62 3.66 -15.92 -8.93
C THR A 62 4.50 -15.18 -7.91
N CYS A 63 5.82 -15.31 -8.03
CA CYS A 63 6.77 -14.69 -7.13
C CYS A 63 6.80 -13.18 -7.34
N GLY A 64 6.63 -12.42 -6.26
CA GLY A 64 6.73 -10.96 -6.29
C GLY A 64 8.15 -10.46 -6.56
N THR A 65 9.18 -11.25 -6.28
CA THR A 65 10.59 -10.88 -6.50
C THR A 65 10.98 -11.06 -7.95
N CYS A 66 10.85 -12.29 -8.49
CA CYS A 66 11.42 -12.68 -9.77
C CYS A 66 10.38 -13.06 -10.84
N SER A 67 9.08 -12.93 -10.55
CA SER A 67 7.98 -13.32 -11.45
C SER A 67 7.89 -14.82 -11.80
N GLY A 68 8.63 -15.70 -11.10
CA GLY A 68 8.58 -17.16 -11.27
C GLY A 68 7.31 -17.83 -10.70
N ARG A 69 7.06 -19.10 -11.08
CA ARG A 69 5.90 -19.90 -10.63
C ARG A 69 6.13 -20.53 -9.25
N HIS A 70 6.23 -19.71 -8.22
CA HIS A 70 6.34 -20.11 -6.81
C HIS A 70 5.86 -18.99 -5.88
N ARG A 71 5.60 -19.31 -4.62
CA ARG A 71 5.30 -18.30 -3.59
C ARG A 71 6.54 -17.45 -3.30
N THR A 72 6.38 -16.14 -3.14
CA THR A 72 7.49 -15.21 -2.84
C THR A 72 8.34 -15.66 -1.65
N THR A 73 7.72 -16.26 -0.63
CA THR A 73 8.42 -16.78 0.57
C THR A 73 9.36 -17.95 0.28
N LEU A 74 9.19 -18.63 -0.85
CA LEU A 74 10.02 -19.73 -1.33
C LEU A 74 11.02 -19.29 -2.41
N CYS A 75 11.13 -17.98 -2.66
CA CYS A 75 12.03 -17.46 -3.68
C CYS A 75 13.48 -17.64 -3.26
N ASN A 76 14.25 -18.38 -4.05
CA ASN A 76 15.69 -18.57 -3.90
C ASN A 76 16.51 -17.85 -4.98
N SER A 77 15.85 -17.02 -5.80
CA SER A 77 16.49 -16.42 -6.95
C SER A 77 17.45 -15.30 -6.52
N PHE A 78 18.71 -15.36 -6.97
CA PHE A 78 19.75 -14.41 -6.57
C PHE A 78 19.87 -13.26 -7.56
N ARG A 79 19.72 -12.02 -7.08
CA ARG A 79 19.81 -10.77 -7.88
C ARG A 79 18.89 -10.70 -9.11
N THR A 80 17.84 -11.53 -9.15
CA THR A 80 16.83 -11.50 -10.20
C THR A 80 15.58 -10.80 -9.67
N GLU A 81 15.39 -9.56 -10.05
CA GLU A 81 14.15 -8.83 -9.80
C GLU A 81 13.36 -8.76 -11.09
N CYS A 82 12.04 -8.96 -11.01
CA CYS A 82 11.15 -8.80 -12.15
C CYS A 82 9.75 -8.44 -11.66
N CYS A 83 9.23 -7.33 -12.17
CA CYS A 83 7.90 -6.86 -11.87
C CYS A 83 6.87 -7.49 -12.81
N VAL A 84 5.89 -8.21 -12.26
CA VAL A 84 4.81 -8.84 -13.02
C VAL A 84 3.97 -7.82 -13.79
N ASN A 85 3.87 -6.59 -13.27
CA ASN A 85 2.95 -5.56 -13.72
C ASN A 85 3.51 -4.69 -14.85
N CYS A 86 4.78 -4.23 -14.74
CA CYS A 86 5.42 -3.42 -15.79
C CYS A 86 6.48 -4.18 -16.61
N LYS A 87 6.70 -5.47 -16.31
CA LYS A 87 7.66 -6.37 -16.99
C LYS A 87 9.14 -5.94 -16.91
N SER A 88 9.46 -4.98 -16.05
CA SER A 88 10.83 -4.53 -15.83
C SER A 88 11.59 -5.51 -14.94
N GLN A 89 12.87 -5.72 -15.26
CA GLN A 89 13.80 -6.54 -14.47
C GLN A 89 14.63 -5.72 -13.46
N SER A 90 14.30 -4.43 -13.28
CA SER A 90 15.04 -3.53 -12.38
C SER A 90 14.48 -3.45 -10.96
N HIS A 91 13.31 -4.04 -10.72
CA HIS A 91 12.63 -3.98 -9.42
C HIS A 91 11.61 -5.12 -9.25
N THR A 92 11.28 -5.39 -7.99
CA THR A 92 10.25 -6.36 -7.60
C THR A 92 8.83 -5.83 -7.81
N SER A 93 7.85 -6.73 -7.83
CA SER A 93 6.43 -6.41 -8.03
C SER A 93 5.77 -5.60 -6.90
N TRP A 94 6.45 -5.38 -5.77
CA TRP A 94 5.99 -4.51 -4.67
C TRP A 94 6.74 -3.18 -4.60
N SER A 95 7.60 -2.89 -5.59
CA SER A 95 8.33 -1.63 -5.61
C SER A 95 7.39 -0.43 -5.67
N ARG A 96 7.58 0.49 -4.73
CA ARG A 96 6.91 1.80 -4.65
C ARG A 96 7.26 2.73 -5.81
N LYS A 97 8.33 2.42 -6.54
CA LYS A 97 8.81 3.17 -7.71
C LYS A 97 8.34 2.55 -9.03
N CYS A 98 7.54 1.48 -8.99
CA CYS A 98 7.01 0.86 -10.21
C CYS A 98 6.10 1.85 -10.95
N PRO A 99 6.29 2.09 -12.26
CA PRO A 99 5.47 3.04 -13.01
C PRO A 99 3.98 2.64 -13.05
N GLU A 100 3.69 1.34 -13.09
CA GLU A 100 2.32 0.82 -13.05
C GLU A 100 1.65 1.07 -11.69
N PHE A 101 2.42 0.93 -10.62
CA PHE A 101 1.96 1.23 -9.26
C PHE A 101 1.63 2.73 -9.12
N LEU A 102 2.57 3.59 -9.52
CA LEU A 102 2.39 5.05 -9.47
C LEU A 102 1.20 5.52 -10.30
N ARG A 103 1.02 4.96 -11.51
CA ARG A 103 -0.13 5.28 -12.36
C ARG A 103 -1.46 4.93 -11.70
N ARG A 104 -1.53 3.78 -11.01
CA ARG A 104 -2.73 3.36 -10.28
C ARG A 104 -2.98 4.20 -9.02
N CYS A 105 -1.93 4.61 -8.31
CA CYS A 105 -2.06 5.59 -7.22
C CYS A 105 -2.65 6.90 -7.74
N LYS A 106 -2.14 7.42 -8.87
CA LYS A 106 -2.67 8.64 -9.48
C LYS A 106 -4.15 8.51 -9.82
N ALA A 107 -4.56 7.40 -10.44
CA ALA A 107 -5.97 7.15 -10.77
C ALA A 107 -6.85 7.06 -9.52
N LEU A 108 -6.36 6.45 -8.43
CA LEU A 108 -7.07 6.43 -7.14
C LEU A 108 -7.18 7.83 -6.52
N ASP A 109 -6.12 8.62 -6.59
CA ASP A 109 -6.09 10.00 -6.09
C ASP A 109 -6.95 10.97 -6.94
N GLU A 110 -7.21 10.65 -8.20
CA GLU A 110 -8.15 11.37 -9.08
C GLU A 110 -9.60 10.99 -8.77
N MET A 111 -9.87 9.70 -8.53
CA MET A 111 -11.19 9.20 -8.18
C MET A 111 -11.61 9.56 -6.74
N TYR A 112 -10.64 9.64 -5.83
CA TYR A 112 -10.81 10.00 -4.43
C TYR A 112 -9.85 11.15 -4.07
N PRO A 113 -10.17 12.40 -4.42
CA PRO A 113 -9.31 13.56 -4.13
C PRO A 113 -8.93 13.69 -2.66
N GLU A 114 -9.81 13.27 -1.74
CA GLU A 114 -9.58 13.24 -0.30
C GLU A 114 -8.40 12.35 0.09
N ASN A 115 -8.02 11.38 -0.74
CA ASN A 115 -6.87 10.50 -0.49
C ASN A 115 -5.55 11.27 -0.43
N LYS A 116 -5.45 12.42 -1.11
CA LYS A 116 -4.27 13.31 -1.11
C LYS A 116 -4.23 14.27 0.09
N LEU A 117 -5.34 14.47 0.78
CA LEU A 117 -5.39 15.42 1.89
C LEU A 117 -4.62 14.89 3.09
N PRO A 118 -3.87 15.74 3.81
CA PRO A 118 -3.16 15.33 5.02
C PRO A 118 -4.12 14.87 6.14
N PHE A 119 -5.33 15.44 6.14
CA PHE A 119 -6.40 15.15 7.10
C PHE A 119 -7.60 14.51 6.41
N PHE A 120 -8.48 13.91 7.18
CA PHE A 120 -9.79 13.45 6.74
C PHE A 120 -10.74 14.66 6.59
N PRO A 121 -11.57 14.73 5.52
CA PRO A 121 -12.52 15.82 5.35
C PRO A 121 -13.52 15.89 6.50
N THR A 122 -13.78 17.10 7.02
CA THR A 122 -14.87 17.37 7.97
C THR A 122 -16.01 18.10 7.26
N SER A 123 -17.21 18.11 7.83
CA SER A 123 -18.36 18.84 7.29
C SER A 123 -18.07 20.33 7.05
N SER A 124 -17.22 20.94 7.89
CA SER A 124 -16.76 22.32 7.76
C SER A 124 -15.72 22.56 6.64
N SER A 125 -15.17 21.50 6.05
CA SER A 125 -14.16 21.58 4.96
C SER A 125 -14.78 21.44 3.56
N LEU A 126 -16.11 21.27 3.47
CA LEU A 126 -16.87 21.11 2.23
C LEU A 126 -17.76 22.33 1.90
N THR A 127 -17.64 23.41 2.68
CA THR A 127 -18.17 24.76 2.41
C THR A 127 -17.05 25.67 1.95
#